data_AF-A0A183FAC8-F1
#
_entry.id   AF-A0A183FAC8-F1
#
_cell.length_a   1.000
_cell.length_b   1.000
_cell.length_c   1.000
_cell.angle_alpha   90.00
_cell.angle_beta   90.00
_cell.angle_gamma   90.00
#
_symmetry.space_group_name_H-M   'P 1'
#
loop_
_entity.id
_entity.type
_entity.pdbx_description
1 polymer ?
#
loop_
_entity_poly.entity_id
_entity_poly.type
_entity_poly.pdbx_seq_one_letter_code
_entity_poly.pdbx_strand_id
1 'polypeptide(L)'
;MYIVKEGAVEVVFVQLGTGTVFGELSILNIPGNKNGNRRTANVRSVGYSDLYVLSKDDLWAALREYPDAKKSLMEKGMTRVMWNFSSHLSRG
;
A
#
# COMPACT_ATOMS: atom_id res chain seq x y z
N MET A 1 -1.45 6.88 1.68
CA MET A 1 -2.18 5.77 1.02
C MET A 1 -2.94 6.40 -0.11
N TYR A 2 -3.01 5.73 -1.24
CA TYR A 2 -3.62 6.26 -2.45
C TYR A 2 -4.73 5.32 -2.90
N ILE A 3 -5.82 5.90 -3.40
CA ILE A 3 -6.93 5.17 -4.01
C ILE A 3 -7.11 5.74 -5.41
N VAL A 4 -7.08 4.86 -6.42
CA VAL A 4 -7.28 5.29 -7.81
C VAL A 4 -8.77 5.57 -8.01
N LYS A 5 -9.13 6.84 -8.17
CA LYS A 5 -10.50 7.26 -8.48
C LYS A 5 -10.77 7.12 -9.98
N GLU A 6 -9.82 7.54 -10.81
CA GLU A 6 -9.91 7.44 -12.26
C GLU A 6 -8.51 7.32 -12.87
N GLY A 7 -8.40 6.64 -14.02
CA GLY A 7 -7.14 6.40 -14.70
C GLY A 7 -6.40 5.18 -14.17
N ALA A 8 -5.07 5.17 -14.35
CA ALA A 8 -4.23 4.04 -13.98
C ALA A 8 -2.82 4.48 -13.56
N VAL A 9 -2.29 3.79 -12.56
CA VAL A 9 -0.92 3.96 -12.09
C VAL A 9 -0.16 2.65 -12.19
N GLU A 10 1.14 2.71 -12.41
CA GLU A 10 2.02 1.56 -12.43
C GLU A 10 2.95 1.57 -11.22
N VAL A 11 2.96 0.45 -10.50
CA VAL A 11 3.76 0.21 -9.28
C VAL A 11 4.66 -1.00 -9.54
N VAL A 12 5.97 -0.77 -9.75
CA VAL A 12 6.99 -1.83 -9.98
C VAL A 12 6.49 -2.89 -10.98
N PHE A 13 6.21 -2.46 -12.21
CA PHE A 13 5.78 -3.32 -13.32
C PHE A 13 4.38 -3.95 -13.16
N VAL A 14 3.56 -3.45 -12.21
CA VAL A 14 2.15 -3.84 -12.06
C VAL A 14 1.26 -2.62 -12.26
N GLN A 15 0.31 -2.70 -13.20
CA GLN A 15 -0.68 -1.66 -13.44
C GLN A 15 -1.87 -1.80 -12.49
N LEU A 16 -2.26 -0.70 -11.85
CA LEU A 16 -3.39 -0.59 -10.95
C LEU A 16 -4.42 0.36 -11.57
N GLY A 17 -5.65 -0.11 -11.74
CA GLY A 17 -6.76 0.68 -12.27
C GLY A 17 -7.65 1.25 -11.17
N THR A 18 -8.70 1.95 -11.61
CA THR A 18 -9.77 2.50 -10.75
C THR A 18 -10.26 1.52 -9.68
N GLY A 19 -10.48 2.03 -8.47
CA GLY A 19 -10.91 1.27 -7.30
C GLY A 19 -9.76 0.58 -6.53
N THR A 20 -8.55 0.60 -7.08
CA THR A 20 -7.40 -0.03 -6.43
C THR A 20 -6.78 0.88 -5.37
N VAL A 21 -6.35 0.27 -4.27
CA VAL A 21 -5.62 0.93 -3.18
C VAL A 21 -4.14 0.54 -3.25
N PHE A 22 -3.25 1.50 -3.03
CA PHE A 22 -1.80 1.23 -2.94
C PHE A 22 -1.08 2.16 -1.96
N GLY A 23 0.11 1.72 -1.55
CA GLY A 23 0.94 2.43 -0.58
C GLY A 23 0.55 2.17 0.87
N GLU A 24 -0.28 1.15 1.15
CA GLU A 24 -0.65 0.77 2.53
C GLU A 24 0.57 0.39 3.37
N LEU A 25 1.59 -0.21 2.73
CA LEU A 25 2.86 -0.60 3.36
C LEU A 25 3.69 0.59 3.85
N SER A 26 3.52 1.78 3.27
CA SER A 26 4.24 3.00 3.71
C SER A 26 3.62 3.63 4.97
N ILE A 27 2.41 3.20 5.34
CA ILE A 27 1.69 3.74 6.50
C ILE A 27 1.64 2.73 7.64
N LEU A 28 1.54 1.44 7.31
CA LEU A 28 1.58 0.36 8.27
C LEU A 28 3.02 0.12 8.72
N ASN A 29 3.32 0.47 9.96
CA ASN A 29 4.63 0.24 10.58
C ASN A 29 4.75 -1.24 10.99
N ILE A 30 4.76 -2.15 10.00
CA ILE A 30 4.70 -3.60 10.21
C ILE A 30 6.03 -4.07 10.83
N PRO A 31 6.02 -4.75 11.99
CA PRO A 31 7.22 -5.34 12.58
C PRO A 31 7.81 -6.39 11.63
N GLY A 32 9.10 -6.30 11.32
CA GLY A 32 9.80 -7.25 10.44
C GLY A 32 10.08 -6.74 9.01
N ASN A 33 9.56 -5.58 8.61
CA ASN A 33 10.00 -4.92 7.39
C ASN A 33 11.41 -4.33 7.58
N LYS A 34 12.45 -5.11 7.22
CA LYS A 34 13.86 -4.71 7.31
C LYS A 34 14.23 -3.49 6.44
N ASN A 35 13.35 -3.05 5.54
CA ASN A 35 13.63 -1.94 4.62
C ASN A 35 13.19 -0.55 5.14
N GLY A 36 12.66 -0.47 6.36
CA GLY A 36 12.20 0.80 6.94
C GLY A 36 11.14 1.48 6.07
N ASN A 37 10.83 2.73 6.39
CA ASN A 37 9.84 3.56 5.67
C ASN A 37 10.32 3.99 4.26
N ARG A 38 11.27 3.25 3.67
CA ARG A 38 11.92 3.55 2.39
C ARG A 38 11.02 3.03 1.27
N ARG A 39 10.77 3.86 0.27
CA ARG A 39 9.90 3.55 -0.89
C ARG A 39 10.28 2.18 -1.47
N THR A 40 9.43 1.18 -1.25
CA THR A 40 9.61 -0.19 -1.76
C THR A 40 9.18 -0.32 -3.22
N ALA A 41 8.66 0.75 -3.81
CA ALA A 41 8.14 0.76 -5.17
C ALA A 41 8.20 2.15 -5.80
N ASN A 42 8.65 2.22 -7.06
CA ASN A 42 8.43 3.39 -7.91
C ASN A 42 6.99 3.36 -8.41
N VAL A 43 6.31 4.50 -8.33
CA VAL A 43 4.96 4.70 -8.84
C VAL A 43 5.00 5.74 -9.93
N ARG A 44 4.46 5.43 -11.11
CA ARG A 44 4.25 6.40 -12.19
C ARG A 44 2.80 6.35 -12.64
N SER A 45 2.26 7.49 -13.07
CA SER A 45 0.98 7.45 -13.78
C SER A 45 1.21 6.96 -15.21
N VAL A 46 0.24 6.21 -15.74
CA VAL A 46 0.21 5.79 -17.15
C VAL A 46 -0.33 6.92 -18.06
N GLY A 47 -1.09 7.87 -17.51
CA GLY A 47 -1.75 8.96 -18.24
C GLY A 47 -2.31 10.03 -17.30
N TYR A 48 -3.48 10.59 -17.59
CA TYR A 48 -4.19 11.37 -16.56
C TYR A 48 -4.74 10.40 -15.51
N SER A 49 -4.55 10.71 -14.22
CA SER A 49 -5.06 9.88 -13.13
C SER A 49 -5.44 10.72 -11.93
N ASP A 50 -6.66 10.50 -11.45
CA ASP A 50 -7.18 11.11 -10.24
C ASP A 50 -7.02 10.13 -9.08
N LEU A 51 -6.39 10.62 -8.01
CA LEU A 51 -6.11 9.83 -6.82
C LEU A 51 -6.74 10.51 -5.59
N TYR A 52 -7.39 9.73 -4.74
CA TYR A 52 -7.62 10.15 -3.37
C TYR A 52 -6.38 9.86 -2.53
N VAL A 53 -5.98 10.84 -1.73
CA VAL A 53 -4.85 10.72 -0.81
C VAL A 53 -5.38 10.66 0.61
N LEU A 54 -5.00 9.59 1.32
CA LEU A 54 -5.20 9.50 2.76
C LEU A 54 -3.83 9.59 3.45
N SER A 55 -3.68 10.59 4.31
CA SER A 55 -2.46 10.79 5.07
C SER A 55 -2.30 9.72 6.15
N LYS A 56 -1.07 9.55 6.64
CA LYS A 56 -0.79 8.61 7.73
C LYS A 56 -1.59 9.00 8.98
N ASP A 57 -1.58 10.27 9.34
CA ASP A 57 -2.16 10.76 10.59
C ASP A 57 -3.69 10.66 10.58
N ASP A 58 -4.32 10.99 9.45
CA ASP A 58 -5.78 10.86 9.29
C ASP A 58 -6.22 9.39 9.35
N LEU A 59 -5.44 8.49 8.75
CA LEU A 59 -5.72 7.06 8.85
C LEU A 59 -5.60 6.58 10.30
N TRP A 60 -4.53 6.93 11.01
CA TRP A 60 -4.38 6.52 12.42
C TRP A 60 -5.44 7.14 13.33
N ALA A 61 -5.90 8.35 13.03
CA ALA A 61 -7.02 8.96 13.72
C ALA A 61 -8.31 8.14 13.52
N ALA A 62 -8.69 7.84 12.26
CA ALA A 62 -9.85 7.03 11.95
C ALA A 62 -9.75 5.60 12.54
N LEU A 63 -8.57 4.97 12.46
CA LEU A 63 -8.35 3.63 13.00
C LEU A 63 -8.40 3.54 14.54
N ARG A 64 -8.34 4.67 15.26
CA ARG A 64 -8.63 4.70 16.71
C ARG A 64 -10.11 4.51 16.98
N GLU A 65 -10.97 5.02 16.12
CA GLU A 65 -12.42 4.91 16.22
C GLU A 65 -12.95 3.57 15.69
N TYR A 66 -12.21 2.93 14.78
CA TYR A 66 -12.57 1.64 14.16
C TYR A 66 -11.49 0.56 14.36
N PRO A 67 -11.42 -0.08 15.56
CA PRO A 67 -10.38 -1.05 15.90
C PRO A 67 -10.43 -2.34 15.05
N ASP A 68 -11.61 -2.78 14.62
CA ASP A 68 -11.75 -3.97 13.76
C ASP A 68 -11.18 -3.72 12.35
N ALA A 69 -11.41 -2.52 11.81
CA ALA A 69 -10.83 -2.10 10.53
C ALA A 69 -9.30 -2.04 10.63
N LYS A 70 -8.76 -1.59 11.76
CA LYS A 70 -7.31 -1.58 12.03
C LYS A 70 -6.73 -2.99 11.99
N LYS A 71 -7.39 -3.96 12.63
CA LYS A 71 -6.95 -5.37 12.64
C LYS A 71 -6.94 -5.95 11.23
N SER A 72 -8.03 -5.80 10.48
CA SER A 72 -8.13 -6.28 9.10
C SER A 72 -7.08 -5.65 8.19
N LEU A 73 -6.80 -4.35 8.38
CA LEU A 73 -5.78 -3.64 7.63
C LEU A 73 -4.36 -4.15 7.94
N MET A 74 -4.06 -4.42 9.22
CA MET A 74 -2.77 -5.00 9.62
C MET A 74 -2.56 -6.40 9.05
N GLU A 75 -3.58 -7.25 9.09
CA GLU A 75 -3.53 -8.61 8.52
C GLU A 75 -3.25 -8.56 7.01
N LYS A 76 -3.98 -7.72 6.26
CA LYS A 76 -3.74 -7.52 4.81
C LYS A 76 -2.33 -7.01 4.53
N GLY A 77 -1.84 -6.07 5.33
CA GLY A 77 -0.48 -5.56 5.24
C GLY A 77 0.57 -6.64 5.46
N MET A 78 0.42 -7.48 6.48
CA MET A 78 1.33 -8.59 6.76
C MET A 78 1.34 -9.62 5.63
N THR A 79 0.16 -10.00 5.12
CA THR A 79 0.05 -10.88 3.95
C THR A 79 0.84 -10.28 2.78
N ARG A 80 0.65 -9.00 2.44
CA ARG A 80 1.37 -8.34 1.35
C ARG A 80 2.90 -8.34 1.54
N VAL A 81 3.40 -8.12 2.76
CA VAL A 81 4.84 -8.22 3.07
C VAL A 81 5.35 -9.64 2.82
N MET A 82 4.62 -10.65 3.26
CA MET A 82 4.98 -12.06 3.07
C MET A 82 5.02 -12.43 1.58
N TRP A 83 4.03 -12.02 0.79
CA TRP A 83 4.03 -12.20 -0.67
C TRP A 83 5.21 -11.50 -1.35
N ASN A 84 5.55 -10.28 -0.93
CA ASN A 84 6.73 -9.57 -1.44
C ASN A 84 8.02 -10.33 -1.11
N PHE A 85 8.14 -10.92 0.09
CA PHE A 85 9.31 -11.72 0.47
C PHE A 85 9.42 -13.01 -0.35
N SER A 86 8.32 -13.75 -0.51
CA SER A 86 8.30 -15.01 -1.28
C SER A 86 8.59 -14.78 -2.77
N SER A 87 8.09 -13.70 -3.37
CA SER A 87 8.38 -13.36 -4.77
C SER A 87 9.84 -12.95 -5.02
N HIS A 88 10.56 -12.46 -4.00
CA HIS A 88 12.00 -12.21 -4.10
C HIS A 88 12.83 -13.50 -3.94
N LEU A 89 12.34 -14.48 -3.16
CA LEU A 89 13.02 -15.78 -2.98
C LEU A 89 12.88 -16.70 -4.21
N SER A 90 11.81 -16.59 -5.00
CA SER A 90 11.63 -17.36 -6.25
C SER A 90 12.37 -16.79 -7.47
N ARG A 91 13.15 -15.71 -7.29
CA ARG A 91 13.96 -15.08 -8.36
C ARG A 91 15.48 -15.28 -8.15
N GLY A 92 15.88 -16.16 -7.23
CA GLY A 92 17.26 -16.58 -7.00
C GLY A 92 17.55 -17.96 -7.56
#